data_AF-A0A9P3BIE6-F1
#
_entry.id   AF-A0A9P3BIE6-F1
#
_cell.length_a   1.000
_cell.length_b   1.000
_cell.length_c   1.000
_cell.angle_alpha   90.00
_cell.angle_beta   90.00
_cell.angle_gamma   90.00
#
_symmetry.space_group_name_H-M   'P 1'
#
loop_
_entity.id
_entity.type
_entity.pdbx_description
1 polymer ?
#
loop_
_entity_poly.entity_id
_entity_poly.type
_entity_poly.pdbx_seq_one_letter_code
_entity_poly.pdbx_strand_id
1 'polypeptide(L)'
;MTSVAPSSSFSLSTRLLCYLGPPSALLLIATTSPKTALLSPLSLVPTAVFYKKWRKRSRASPARHADLEPLIWTFTLSGTLGLAAAAAVQMGICQAVSAVLFSSEELRTEFGAEFSRTTVAGLTEEQLLRRAELASSWQNWVFNGALTYLAAGLVEELLKYIPVIYARRRDTKKKQRRDRAYIDYVLASALGFSVVENIGFIYSACEGGQESWPKLLLTFVERVVLGQLGHLSVACLTALRATRRDYHGDSLGLWGVIGPAICFHGTYNFALMSASAMEGNVGWIHPNGLRNSVLVLGMVSGMIGLAVQKVQQEWRKVQKYEHEHSKDGESQK
;
A
#
# COMPACT_ATOMS: atom_id res chain seq x y z
N MET A 1 -7.57 25.33 -38.75
CA MET A 1 -6.52 24.27 -38.72
C MET A 1 -6.83 23.34 -37.57
N THR A 2 -7.39 22.17 -37.89
CA THR A 2 -7.71 21.11 -36.94
C THR A 2 -6.41 20.48 -36.44
N SER A 3 -6.05 20.79 -35.19
CA SER A 3 -4.99 20.09 -34.47
C SER A 3 -5.36 18.61 -34.37
N VAL A 4 -4.77 17.78 -35.23
CA VAL A 4 -4.79 16.32 -35.08
C VAL A 4 -4.14 16.03 -33.73
N ALA A 5 -4.95 15.65 -32.74
CA ALA A 5 -4.44 15.15 -31.48
C ALA A 5 -3.49 13.99 -31.80
N PRO A 6 -2.23 13.98 -31.31
CA PRO A 6 -1.37 12.85 -31.56
C PRO A 6 -2.01 11.64 -30.88
N SER A 7 -2.50 10.71 -31.68
CA SER A 7 -2.79 9.35 -31.26
C SER A 7 -1.46 8.71 -30.88
N SER A 8 -0.95 9.02 -29.68
CA SER A 8 0.25 8.36 -29.16
C SER A 8 -0.14 6.92 -28.85
N SER A 9 -0.01 6.05 -29.84
CA SER A 9 -0.08 4.61 -29.65
C SER A 9 0.95 4.23 -28.60
N PHE A 10 0.53 3.53 -27.55
CA PHE A 10 1.43 2.96 -26.56
C PHE A 10 2.62 2.25 -27.21
N SER A 11 3.77 2.28 -26.54
CA SER A 11 4.91 1.43 -26.93
C SER A 11 4.47 -0.04 -27.08
N LEU A 12 5.19 -0.80 -27.91
CA LEU A 12 4.92 -2.23 -28.08
C LEU A 12 4.95 -2.96 -26.73
N SER A 13 5.94 -2.66 -25.89
CA SER A 13 6.07 -3.23 -24.54
C SER A 13 4.85 -2.94 -23.66
N THR A 14 4.32 -1.72 -23.66
CA THR A 14 3.13 -1.38 -22.89
C THR A 14 1.89 -2.10 -23.42
N ARG A 15 1.73 -2.23 -24.74
CA ARG A 15 0.64 -3.01 -25.33
C ARG A 15 0.72 -4.48 -24.93
N LEU A 16 1.90 -5.09 -25.08
CA LEU A 16 2.13 -6.48 -24.67
C LEU A 16 1.84 -6.69 -23.18
N LEU A 17 2.31 -5.78 -22.32
CA LEU A 17 2.03 -5.81 -20.88
C LEU A 17 0.53 -5.74 -20.59
N CYS A 18 -0.22 -4.84 -21.24
CA CYS A 18 -1.66 -4.72 -21.01
C CYS A 18 -2.47 -5.92 -21.54
N TYR A 19 -2.07 -6.51 -22.67
CA TYR A 19 -2.78 -7.63 -23.27
C TYR A 19 -2.41 -8.98 -22.66
N LEU A 20 -1.13 -9.21 -22.38
CA LEU A 20 -0.61 -10.50 -21.93
C LEU A 20 -0.40 -10.54 -20.41
N GLY A 21 -0.08 -9.41 -19.77
CA GLY A 21 0.23 -9.37 -18.33
C GLY A 21 -0.88 -9.96 -17.45
N PRO A 22 -2.12 -9.41 -17.48
CA PRO A 22 -3.21 -9.95 -16.68
C PRO A 22 -3.54 -11.43 -16.94
N PRO A 23 -3.75 -11.89 -18.19
CA PRO A 23 -4.03 -13.31 -18.41
C PRO A 23 -2.86 -14.22 -18.04
N SER A 24 -1.61 -13.82 -18.29
CA SER A 24 -0.43 -14.59 -17.85
C SER A 24 -0.35 -14.70 -16.33
N ALA A 25 -0.62 -13.61 -15.59
CA ALA A 25 -0.64 -13.64 -14.13
C ALA A 25 -1.76 -14.54 -13.60
N LEU A 26 -2.98 -14.46 -14.17
CA LEU A 26 -4.09 -15.31 -13.77
C LEU A 26 -3.83 -16.79 -14.07
N LEU A 27 -3.24 -17.10 -15.23
CA LEU A 27 -2.85 -18.48 -15.58
C LEU A 27 -1.78 -19.01 -14.61
N LEU A 28 -0.78 -18.20 -14.28
CA LEU A 28 0.23 -18.58 -13.30
C LEU A 28 -0.40 -18.85 -11.92
N ILE A 29 -1.25 -17.96 -11.43
CA ILE A 29 -1.98 -18.14 -10.16
C ILE A 29 -2.87 -19.39 -10.22
N ALA A 30 -3.50 -19.67 -11.36
CA ALA A 30 -4.37 -20.83 -11.53
C ALA A 30 -3.62 -22.17 -11.42
N THR A 31 -2.32 -22.20 -11.71
CA THR A 31 -1.49 -23.41 -11.51
C THR A 31 -1.33 -23.78 -10.04
N THR A 32 -1.44 -22.80 -9.13
CA THR A 32 -1.29 -23.02 -7.68
C THR A 32 -2.62 -22.95 -6.93
N SER A 33 -3.56 -22.08 -7.34
CA SER A 33 -4.90 -21.99 -6.78
C SER A 33 -5.90 -21.42 -7.82
N PRO A 34 -6.72 -22.28 -8.45
CA PRO A 34 -7.76 -21.84 -9.39
C PRO A 34 -8.78 -20.89 -8.78
N LYS A 35 -9.10 -21.05 -7.49
CA LYS A 35 -10.03 -20.17 -6.75
C LYS A 35 -9.45 -18.77 -6.60
N THR A 36 -8.17 -18.66 -6.22
CA THR A 36 -7.48 -17.37 -6.16
C THR A 36 -7.44 -16.71 -7.53
N ALA A 37 -7.14 -17.46 -8.60
CA ALA A 37 -7.14 -16.92 -9.95
C ALA A 37 -8.51 -16.35 -10.34
N LEU A 38 -9.61 -17.05 -10.01
CA LEU A 38 -10.96 -16.57 -10.27
C LEU A 38 -11.32 -15.27 -9.52
N LEU A 39 -10.86 -15.13 -8.27
CA LEU A 39 -11.18 -13.99 -7.40
C LEU A 39 -10.23 -12.80 -7.56
N SER A 40 -9.00 -13.04 -8.04
CA SER A 40 -7.96 -12.01 -8.22
C SER A 40 -8.40 -10.78 -9.03
N PRO A 41 -9.22 -10.89 -10.10
CA PRO A 41 -9.71 -9.72 -10.85
C PRO A 41 -10.46 -8.70 -9.98
N LEU A 42 -11.07 -9.13 -8.87
CA LEU A 42 -11.78 -8.23 -7.97
C LEU A 42 -10.84 -7.22 -7.28
N SER A 43 -9.55 -7.55 -7.11
CA SER A 43 -8.53 -6.63 -6.60
C SER A 43 -8.29 -5.42 -7.52
N LEU A 44 -8.66 -5.52 -8.80
CA LEU A 44 -8.52 -4.44 -9.79
C LEU A 44 -9.70 -3.46 -9.78
N VAL A 45 -10.77 -3.73 -9.03
CA VAL A 45 -11.97 -2.87 -9.02
C VAL A 45 -11.62 -1.44 -8.59
N PRO A 46 -10.87 -1.19 -7.51
CA PRO A 46 -10.46 0.17 -7.15
C PRO A 46 -9.58 0.81 -8.23
N THR A 47 -8.66 0.05 -8.83
CA THR A 47 -7.84 0.52 -9.96
C THR A 47 -8.70 0.99 -11.13
N ALA A 48 -9.75 0.25 -11.50
CA ALA A 48 -10.67 0.64 -12.57
C ALA A 48 -11.45 1.94 -12.23
N VAL A 49 -11.88 2.09 -10.98
CA VAL A 49 -12.58 3.30 -10.50
C VAL A 49 -11.65 4.52 -10.55
N PHE A 50 -10.42 4.38 -10.04
CA PHE A 50 -9.44 5.47 -10.04
C PHE A 50 -8.97 5.81 -11.46
N TYR A 51 -8.78 4.82 -12.33
CA TYR A 51 -8.49 5.05 -13.75
C TYR A 51 -9.61 5.83 -14.45
N LYS A 52 -10.88 5.47 -14.23
CA LYS A 52 -12.04 6.19 -14.80
C LYS A 52 -12.06 7.65 -14.33
N LYS A 53 -11.82 7.89 -13.04
CA LYS A 53 -11.73 9.25 -12.47
C LYS A 53 -10.56 10.04 -13.03
N TRP A 54 -9.37 9.43 -13.07
CA TRP A 54 -8.16 10.01 -13.64
C TRP A 54 -8.36 10.38 -15.11
N ARG A 55 -8.90 9.47 -15.94
CA ARG A 55 -9.16 9.71 -17.38
C ARG A 55 -10.05 10.92 -17.60
N LYS A 56 -11.10 11.09 -16.78
CA LYS A 56 -11.99 12.26 -16.86
C LYS A 56 -11.23 13.57 -16.53
N ARG A 57 -10.42 13.58 -15.47
CA ARG A 57 -9.67 14.77 -15.02
C ARG A 57 -8.51 15.13 -15.94
N SER A 58 -7.77 14.13 -16.41
CA SER A 58 -6.68 14.28 -17.36
C SER A 58 -7.17 14.84 -18.70
N ARG A 59 -8.34 14.44 -19.18
CA ARG A 59 -8.96 15.05 -20.37
C ARG A 59 -9.31 16.54 -20.18
N ALA A 60 -9.72 16.93 -18.98
CA ALA A 60 -10.07 18.32 -18.68
C ALA A 60 -8.83 19.21 -18.52
N SER A 61 -7.70 18.65 -18.06
CA SER A 61 -6.48 19.42 -17.78
C SER A 61 -5.20 18.61 -18.09
N PRO A 62 -4.97 18.23 -19.35
CA PRO A 62 -3.91 17.28 -19.71
C PRO A 62 -2.51 17.77 -19.34
N ALA A 63 -2.29 19.10 -19.39
CA ALA A 63 -1.01 19.71 -19.06
C ALA A 63 -0.62 19.62 -17.58
N ARG A 64 -1.53 19.25 -16.66
CA ARG A 64 -1.26 19.10 -15.21
C ARG A 64 -1.06 17.66 -14.76
N HIS A 65 -1.53 16.69 -15.55
CA HIS A 65 -1.60 15.28 -15.20
C HIS A 65 -0.45 14.46 -15.80
N ALA A 66 -0.23 13.27 -15.25
CA ALA A 66 0.73 12.32 -15.82
C ALA A 66 0.19 11.70 -17.12
N ASP A 67 1.11 11.24 -17.99
CA ASP A 67 0.75 10.47 -19.18
C ASP A 67 0.40 9.02 -18.77
N LEU A 68 -0.51 8.35 -19.51
CA LEU A 68 -1.00 7.02 -19.13
C LEU A 68 0.08 5.94 -19.13
N GLU A 69 0.96 5.92 -20.13
CA GLU A 69 1.99 4.88 -20.26
C GLU A 69 2.96 4.85 -19.04
N PRO A 70 3.50 5.98 -18.56
CA PRO A 70 4.23 6.02 -17.30
C PRO A 70 3.44 5.54 -16.08
N LEU A 71 2.12 5.79 -16.03
CA LEU A 71 1.27 5.30 -14.92
C LEU A 71 1.13 3.78 -14.94
N ILE A 72 0.95 3.19 -16.13
CA ILE A 72 0.91 1.72 -16.30
C ILE A 72 2.21 1.10 -15.79
N TRP A 73 3.36 1.63 -16.22
CA TRP A 73 4.67 1.14 -15.75
C TRP A 73 4.88 1.36 -14.25
N THR A 74 4.46 2.49 -13.71
CA THR A 74 4.56 2.76 -12.27
C THR A 74 3.73 1.75 -11.47
N PHE A 75 2.50 1.49 -11.90
CA PHE A 75 1.62 0.48 -11.31
C PHE A 75 2.29 -0.91 -11.35
N THR A 76 2.73 -1.35 -12.53
CA THR A 76 3.33 -2.68 -12.70
C THR A 76 4.63 -2.84 -11.90
N LEU A 77 5.56 -1.90 -12.03
CA LEU A 77 6.86 -2.00 -11.36
C LEU A 77 6.73 -1.93 -9.84
N SER A 78 5.81 -1.11 -9.32
CA SER A 78 5.60 -1.01 -7.88
C SER A 78 5.00 -2.31 -7.33
N GLY A 79 4.00 -2.87 -8.02
CA GLY A 79 3.36 -4.12 -7.59
C GLY A 79 4.27 -5.35 -7.69
N THR A 80 5.17 -5.41 -8.67
CA THR A 80 6.06 -6.57 -8.87
C THR A 80 7.41 -6.35 -8.19
N LEU A 81 8.33 -5.65 -8.85
CA LEU A 81 9.70 -5.45 -8.38
C LEU A 81 9.74 -4.65 -7.07
N GLY A 82 8.86 -3.67 -6.93
CA GLY A 82 8.74 -2.86 -5.71
C GLY A 82 8.34 -3.72 -4.52
N LEU A 83 7.28 -4.51 -4.62
CA LEU A 83 6.85 -5.40 -3.55
C LEU A 83 7.89 -6.49 -3.24
N ALA A 84 8.51 -7.08 -4.26
CA ALA A 84 9.59 -8.06 -4.06
C ALA A 84 10.80 -7.46 -3.33
N ALA A 85 11.20 -6.24 -3.70
CA ALA A 85 12.26 -5.51 -3.00
C ALA A 85 11.86 -5.15 -1.57
N ALA A 86 10.61 -4.72 -1.35
CA ALA A 86 10.06 -4.44 -0.02
C ALA A 86 10.14 -5.68 0.86
N ALA A 87 9.65 -6.82 0.38
CA ALA A 87 9.66 -8.09 1.10
C ALA A 87 11.09 -8.52 1.46
N ALA A 88 12.05 -8.42 0.52
CA ALA A 88 13.45 -8.75 0.79
C ALA A 88 14.06 -7.88 1.89
N VAL A 89 13.87 -6.56 1.83
CA VAL A 89 14.37 -5.63 2.85
C VAL A 89 13.66 -5.86 4.19
N GLN A 90 12.35 -6.08 4.18
CA GLN A 90 11.55 -6.38 5.36
C GLN A 90 12.04 -7.66 6.05
N MET A 91 12.28 -8.74 5.30
CA MET A 91 12.84 -9.98 5.84
C MET A 91 14.20 -9.75 6.50
N GLY A 92 15.09 -8.99 5.85
CA GLY A 92 16.39 -8.65 6.42
C GLY A 92 16.29 -7.85 7.73
N ILE A 93 15.39 -6.86 7.78
CA ILE A 93 15.10 -6.08 9.01
C ILE A 93 14.56 -7.00 10.10
N CYS A 94 13.58 -7.85 9.80
CA CYS A 94 12.99 -8.79 10.75
C CYS A 94 14.03 -9.77 11.30
N GLN A 95 14.90 -10.32 10.45
CA GLN A 95 15.98 -11.19 10.89
C GLN A 95 16.97 -10.47 11.83
N ALA A 96 17.38 -9.25 11.48
CA ALA A 96 18.27 -8.45 12.31
C ALA A 96 17.65 -8.11 13.67
N VAL A 97 16.39 -7.67 13.68
CA VAL A 97 15.67 -7.33 14.91
C VAL A 97 15.44 -8.56 15.77
N SER A 98 15.06 -9.70 15.16
CA SER A 98 14.91 -10.97 15.88
C SER A 98 16.24 -11.42 16.50
N ALA A 99 17.36 -11.31 15.78
CA ALA A 99 18.68 -11.65 16.31
C ALA A 99 19.11 -10.78 17.51
N VAL A 100 18.66 -9.53 17.57
CA VAL A 100 18.93 -8.63 18.71
C VAL A 100 18.00 -8.93 19.89
N LEU A 101 16.74 -9.24 19.65
CA LEU A 101 15.73 -9.43 20.70
C LEU A 101 15.77 -10.82 21.34
N PHE A 102 16.12 -11.85 20.58
CA PHE A 102 16.11 -13.25 21.03
C PHE A 102 17.54 -13.78 21.12
N SER A 103 18.06 -13.81 22.35
CA SER A 103 19.47 -14.08 22.65
C SER A 103 19.92 -15.53 22.39
N SER A 104 19.02 -16.51 22.54
CA SER A 104 19.32 -17.91 22.19
C SER A 104 18.89 -18.24 20.77
N GLU A 105 19.69 -19.07 20.09
CA GLU A 105 19.37 -19.56 18.75
C GLU A 105 18.08 -20.41 18.73
N GLU A 106 17.86 -21.20 19.78
CA GLU A 106 16.64 -21.98 19.97
C GLU A 106 15.39 -21.09 20.01
N LEU A 107 15.39 -20.03 20.84
CA LEU A 107 14.25 -19.13 20.97
C LEU A 107 14.01 -18.33 19.68
N ARG A 108 15.09 -17.95 18.97
CA ARG A 108 14.99 -17.25 17.69
C ARG A 108 14.36 -18.15 16.61
N THR A 109 14.76 -19.42 16.59
CA THR A 109 14.22 -20.42 15.66
C THR A 109 12.76 -20.71 15.97
N GLU A 110 12.43 -20.89 17.24
CA GLU A 110 11.05 -21.05 17.72
C GLU A 110 10.19 -19.85 17.34
N PHE A 111 10.65 -18.63 17.63
CA PHE A 111 9.95 -17.40 17.27
C PHE A 111 9.76 -17.28 15.76
N GLY A 112 10.80 -17.57 14.96
CA GLY A 112 10.72 -17.52 13.51
C GLY A 112 9.71 -18.51 12.93
N ALA A 113 9.70 -19.74 13.46
CA ALA A 113 8.72 -20.76 13.08
C ALA A 113 7.29 -20.29 13.40
N GLU A 114 7.06 -19.80 14.61
CA GLU A 114 5.75 -19.32 15.03
C GLU A 114 5.32 -18.04 14.30
N PHE A 115 6.24 -17.14 13.96
CA PHE A 115 5.97 -15.92 13.18
C PHE A 115 5.57 -16.22 11.74
N SER A 116 6.16 -17.26 11.14
CA SER A 116 5.87 -17.70 9.77
C SER A 116 4.55 -18.48 9.64
N ARG A 117 3.98 -18.92 10.75
CA ARG A 117 2.76 -19.75 10.79
C ARG A 117 1.53 -18.90 10.43
N THR A 118 0.70 -19.43 9.53
CA THR A 118 -0.52 -18.74 9.04
C THR A 118 -1.81 -19.25 9.68
N THR A 119 -1.77 -20.33 10.46
CA THR A 119 -2.94 -20.94 11.12
C THR A 119 -2.55 -21.64 12.42
N VAL A 120 -3.47 -21.67 13.40
CA VAL A 120 -3.31 -22.42 14.66
C VAL A 120 -3.94 -23.83 14.60
N ALA A 121 -4.51 -24.19 13.45
CA ALA A 121 -5.12 -25.50 13.28
C ALA A 121 -4.08 -26.62 13.45
N GLY A 122 -4.44 -27.65 14.23
CA GLY A 122 -3.58 -28.82 14.48
C GLY A 122 -2.53 -28.64 15.58
N LEU A 123 -2.50 -27.50 16.27
CA LEU A 123 -1.63 -27.32 17.44
C LEU A 123 -2.20 -28.00 18.70
N THR A 124 -1.32 -28.56 19.52
CA THR A 124 -1.67 -29.07 20.85
C THR A 124 -1.90 -27.93 21.84
N GLU A 125 -2.53 -28.23 22.98
CA GLU A 125 -2.74 -27.25 24.04
C GLU A 125 -1.42 -26.66 24.56
N GLU A 126 -0.41 -27.50 24.76
CA GLU A 126 0.94 -27.07 25.17
C GLU A 126 1.58 -26.12 24.16
N GLN A 127 1.44 -26.40 22.86
CA GLN A 127 1.94 -25.52 21.79
C GLN A 127 1.20 -24.18 21.77
N LEU A 128 -0.12 -24.18 21.99
CA LEU A 128 -0.92 -22.95 22.07
C LEU A 128 -0.54 -22.10 23.28
N LEU A 129 -0.33 -22.71 24.45
CA LEU A 129 0.14 -22.01 25.65
C LEU A 129 1.52 -21.39 25.41
N ARG A 130 2.46 -22.17 24.85
CA ARG A 130 3.80 -21.67 24.53
C ARG A 130 3.76 -20.51 23.53
N ARG A 131 2.92 -20.61 22.51
CA ARG A 131 2.71 -19.52 21.53
C ARG A 131 2.15 -18.27 22.20
N ALA A 132 1.21 -18.41 23.13
CA ALA A 132 0.64 -17.29 23.89
C ALA A 132 1.68 -16.62 24.81
N GLU A 133 2.60 -17.38 25.42
CA GLU A 133 3.74 -16.82 26.16
C GLU A 133 4.64 -15.98 25.24
N LEU A 134 5.00 -16.50 24.06
CA LEU A 134 5.78 -15.75 23.08
C LEU A 134 5.03 -14.49 22.62
N ALA A 135 3.74 -14.60 22.32
CA ALA A 135 2.91 -13.49 21.87
C ALA A 135 2.80 -12.36 22.91
N SER A 136 2.72 -12.72 24.19
CA SER A 136 2.62 -11.77 25.31
C SER A 136 3.98 -11.18 25.74
N SER A 137 5.09 -11.76 25.30
CA SER A 137 6.44 -11.29 25.63
C SER A 137 6.71 -9.87 25.15
N TRP A 138 7.45 -9.08 25.93
CA TRP A 138 7.84 -7.72 25.53
C TRP A 138 8.67 -7.72 24.24
N GLN A 139 9.45 -8.79 23.99
CA GLN A 139 10.22 -8.97 22.76
C GLN A 139 9.30 -9.01 21.54
N ASN A 140 8.19 -9.76 21.60
CA ASN A 140 7.21 -9.78 20.50
C ASN A 140 6.58 -8.40 20.26
N TRP A 141 6.27 -7.65 21.32
CA TRP A 141 5.73 -6.29 21.18
C TRP A 141 6.73 -5.33 20.53
N VAL A 142 8.01 -5.37 20.94
CA VAL A 142 9.07 -4.57 20.32
C VAL A 142 9.30 -5.00 18.87
N PHE A 143 9.31 -6.32 18.61
CA PHE A 143 9.42 -6.87 17.27
C PHE A 143 8.27 -6.40 16.37
N ASN A 144 7.02 -6.46 16.85
CA ASN A 144 5.85 -5.97 16.13
C ASN A 144 5.95 -4.47 15.84
N GLY A 145 6.47 -3.67 16.78
CA GLY A 145 6.75 -2.25 16.56
C GLY A 145 7.74 -2.04 15.41
N ALA A 146 8.87 -2.75 15.43
CA ALA A 146 9.87 -2.67 14.37
C ALA A 146 9.35 -3.18 13.02
N LEU A 147 8.67 -4.32 13.00
CA LEU A 147 8.03 -4.89 11.81
C LEU A 147 7.08 -3.87 11.16
N THR A 148 6.25 -3.22 11.97
CA THR A 148 5.15 -2.41 11.45
C THR A 148 5.59 -1.01 11.05
N TYR A 149 6.41 -0.33 11.85
CA TYR A 149 6.87 1.03 11.56
C TYR A 149 8.14 1.09 10.70
N LEU A 150 9.11 0.20 10.95
CA LEU A 150 10.38 0.21 10.22
C LEU A 150 10.34 -0.69 9.00
N ALA A 151 9.99 -1.96 9.16
CA ALA A 151 10.01 -2.90 8.04
C ALA A 151 8.90 -2.57 7.04
N ALA A 152 7.63 -2.51 7.48
CA ALA A 152 6.51 -2.22 6.59
C ALA A 152 6.38 -0.71 6.28
N GLY A 153 6.09 0.10 7.30
CA GLY A 153 5.79 1.52 7.13
C GLY A 153 6.91 2.30 6.43
N LEU A 154 8.12 2.29 6.96
CA LEU A 154 9.23 3.06 6.40
C LEU A 154 9.64 2.56 5.00
N VAL A 155 9.89 1.26 4.83
CA VAL A 155 10.38 0.72 3.54
C VAL A 155 9.35 0.94 2.44
N GLU A 156 8.08 0.60 2.69
CA GLU A 156 7.09 0.71 1.62
C GLU A 156 6.73 2.14 1.28
N GLU A 157 6.63 3.05 2.27
CA GLU A 157 6.33 4.44 1.97
C GLU A 157 7.52 5.15 1.29
N LEU A 158 8.77 4.72 1.54
CA LEU A 158 9.92 5.14 0.76
C LEU A 158 9.83 4.65 -0.70
N LEU A 159 9.44 3.40 -0.92
CA LEU A 159 9.24 2.86 -2.28
C LEU A 159 8.11 3.59 -3.01
N LYS A 160 6.99 3.85 -2.34
CA LYS A 160 5.87 4.65 -2.88
C LYS A 160 6.22 6.12 -3.09
N TYR A 161 7.32 6.61 -2.52
CA TYR A 161 7.86 7.95 -2.76
C TYR A 161 8.76 8.03 -4.01
N ILE A 162 9.34 6.92 -4.49
CA ILE A 162 10.16 6.89 -5.71
C ILE A 162 9.43 7.48 -6.94
N PRO A 163 8.15 7.18 -7.20
CA PRO A 163 7.40 7.79 -8.29
C PRO A 163 7.29 9.32 -8.22
N VAL A 164 7.32 9.91 -7.02
CA VAL A 164 7.38 11.38 -6.84
C VAL A 164 8.74 11.90 -7.32
N ILE A 165 9.82 11.23 -6.94
CA ILE A 165 11.18 11.59 -7.40
C ILE A 165 11.27 11.49 -8.92
N TYR A 166 10.69 10.43 -9.50
CA TYR A 166 10.60 10.26 -10.95
C TYR A 166 9.81 11.39 -11.62
N ALA A 167 8.62 11.73 -11.10
CA ALA A 167 7.78 12.81 -11.59
C ALA A 167 8.52 14.15 -11.58
N ARG A 168 9.16 14.48 -10.44
CA ARG A 168 9.99 15.68 -10.27
C ARG A 168 11.06 15.79 -11.34
N ARG A 169 11.86 14.73 -11.51
CA ARG A 169 12.95 14.69 -12.51
C ARG A 169 12.41 14.89 -13.92
N ARG A 170 11.25 14.30 -14.24
CA ARG A 170 10.60 14.44 -15.55
C ARG A 170 10.11 15.87 -15.79
N ASP A 171 9.56 16.51 -14.76
CA ASP A 171 9.07 17.90 -14.83
C ASP A 171 10.23 18.89 -15.02
N THR A 172 11.34 18.70 -14.30
CA THR A 172 12.58 19.47 -14.52
C THR A 172 13.12 19.28 -15.95
N LYS A 173 13.24 18.03 -16.42
CA LYS A 173 13.77 17.73 -17.77
C LYS A 173 12.91 18.31 -18.88
N LYS A 174 11.59 18.28 -18.74
CA LYS A 174 10.65 18.80 -19.74
C LYS A 174 10.33 20.29 -19.56
N LYS A 175 10.87 20.96 -18.54
CA LYS A 175 10.53 22.32 -18.15
C LYS A 175 9.00 22.54 -18.05
N GLN A 176 8.28 21.55 -17.54
CA GLN A 176 6.82 21.54 -17.49
C GLN A 176 6.35 21.32 -16.05
N ARG A 177 5.51 22.23 -15.54
CA ARG A 177 4.90 22.13 -14.22
C ARG A 177 3.67 21.22 -14.27
N ARG A 178 3.77 20.01 -13.72
CA ARG A 178 2.67 19.02 -13.62
C ARG A 178 2.42 18.65 -12.17
N ASP A 179 1.92 19.63 -11.43
CA ASP A 179 1.65 19.49 -9.99
C ASP A 179 0.69 18.34 -9.62
N ARG A 180 -0.26 17.99 -10.50
CA ARG A 180 -1.15 16.83 -10.29
C ARG A 180 -0.52 15.49 -10.65
N ALA A 181 0.55 15.48 -11.45
CA ALA A 181 1.22 14.23 -11.82
C ALA A 181 1.80 13.49 -10.60
N TYR A 182 2.26 14.20 -9.57
CA TYR A 182 2.74 13.58 -8.33
C TYR A 182 1.69 12.65 -7.73
N ILE A 183 0.44 13.11 -7.69
CA ILE A 183 -0.70 12.36 -7.17
C ILE A 183 -1.01 11.17 -8.08
N ASP A 184 -1.03 11.38 -9.39
CA ASP A 184 -1.27 10.31 -10.34
C ASP A 184 -0.24 9.17 -10.20
N TYR A 185 1.05 9.51 -10.07
CA TYR A 185 2.14 8.55 -9.92
C TYR A 185 2.08 7.77 -8.60
N VAL A 186 1.87 8.45 -7.46
CA VAL A 186 1.79 7.72 -6.17
C VAL A 186 0.54 6.86 -6.08
N LEU A 187 -0.59 7.31 -6.66
CA LEU A 187 -1.81 6.49 -6.68
C LEU A 187 -1.61 5.27 -7.57
N ALA A 188 -0.97 5.41 -8.74
CA ALA A 188 -0.60 4.26 -9.56
C ALA A 188 0.30 3.28 -8.81
N SER A 189 1.31 3.78 -8.08
CA SER A 189 2.21 2.96 -7.27
C SER A 189 1.48 2.22 -6.14
N ALA A 190 0.65 2.93 -5.37
CA ALA A 190 -0.13 2.37 -4.28
C ALA A 190 -1.16 1.33 -4.77
N LEU A 191 -1.83 1.61 -5.90
CA LEU A 191 -2.72 0.64 -6.55
C LEU A 191 -1.94 -0.61 -6.99
N GLY A 192 -0.74 -0.45 -7.54
CA GLY A 192 0.13 -1.57 -7.92
C GLY A 192 0.51 -2.46 -6.75
N PHE A 193 1.03 -1.86 -5.66
CA PHE A 193 1.33 -2.55 -4.39
C PHE A 193 0.11 -3.32 -3.88
N SER A 194 -0.98 -2.60 -3.64
CA SER A 194 -2.19 -3.17 -3.05
C SER A 194 -2.83 -4.28 -3.89
N VAL A 195 -2.77 -4.22 -5.22
CA VAL A 195 -3.30 -5.30 -6.08
C VAL A 195 -2.54 -6.61 -5.83
N VAL A 196 -1.21 -6.58 -5.82
CA VAL A 196 -0.41 -7.79 -5.64
C VAL A 196 -0.51 -8.31 -4.21
N GLU A 197 -0.51 -7.43 -3.21
CA GLU A 197 -0.77 -7.81 -1.81
C GLU A 197 -2.15 -8.45 -1.64
N ASN A 198 -3.19 -7.85 -2.23
CA ASN A 198 -4.55 -8.39 -2.16
C ASN A 198 -4.65 -9.77 -2.81
N ILE A 199 -3.94 -10.01 -3.91
CA ILE A 199 -3.85 -11.35 -4.51
C ILE A 199 -3.22 -12.34 -3.52
N GLY A 200 -2.14 -11.94 -2.83
CA GLY A 200 -1.52 -12.73 -1.77
C GLY A 200 -2.49 -13.05 -0.62
N PHE A 201 -3.26 -12.08 -0.16
CA PHE A 201 -4.28 -12.30 0.88
C PHE A 201 -5.42 -13.21 0.41
N ILE A 202 -5.90 -13.04 -0.83
CA ILE A 202 -6.90 -13.93 -1.43
C ILE A 202 -6.34 -15.36 -1.52
N TYR A 203 -5.07 -15.51 -1.89
CA TYR A 203 -4.39 -16.80 -1.92
C TYR A 203 -4.36 -17.45 -0.55
N SER A 204 -3.88 -16.73 0.47
CA SER A 204 -3.84 -17.23 1.84
C SER A 204 -5.22 -17.61 2.38
N ALA A 205 -6.28 -16.88 2.04
CA ALA A 205 -7.64 -17.22 2.45
C ALA A 205 -8.21 -18.44 1.71
N CYS A 206 -7.83 -18.64 0.44
CA CYS A 206 -8.30 -19.77 -0.36
C CYS A 206 -7.60 -21.08 0.01
N GLU A 207 -6.29 -21.05 0.24
CA GLU A 207 -5.47 -22.25 0.51
C GLU A 207 -5.24 -22.51 2.01
N GLY A 208 -5.40 -21.48 2.87
CA GLY A 208 -5.18 -21.56 4.32
C GLY A 208 -6.17 -22.42 5.12
N GLY A 209 -7.13 -23.07 4.44
CA GLY A 209 -7.98 -24.10 5.02
C GLY A 209 -9.40 -23.64 5.38
N GLN A 210 -10.38 -24.21 4.68
CA GLN A 210 -11.83 -24.22 5.00
C GLN A 210 -12.46 -22.90 5.48
N GLU A 211 -11.96 -21.74 5.04
CA GLU A 211 -12.64 -20.48 5.37
C GLU A 211 -14.04 -20.48 4.76
N SER A 212 -15.05 -20.30 5.61
CA SER A 212 -16.43 -20.17 5.17
C SER A 212 -16.56 -18.97 4.22
N TRP A 213 -17.48 -19.03 3.26
CA TRP A 213 -17.75 -17.90 2.34
C TRP A 213 -17.89 -16.53 3.05
N PRO A 214 -18.55 -16.42 4.22
CA PRO A 214 -18.57 -15.18 4.99
C PRO A 214 -17.19 -14.68 5.43
N LYS A 215 -16.27 -15.57 5.84
CA LYS A 215 -14.92 -15.19 6.26
C LYS A 215 -14.07 -14.75 5.07
N LEU A 216 -14.20 -15.43 3.93
CA LEU A 216 -13.59 -15.00 2.67
C LEU A 216 -14.10 -13.61 2.24
N LEU A 217 -15.41 -13.35 2.36
CA LEU A 217 -16.00 -12.04 2.07
C LEU A 217 -15.48 -10.96 3.03
N LEU A 218 -15.35 -11.28 4.32
CA LEU A 218 -14.77 -10.37 5.30
C LEU A 218 -13.33 -10.02 4.92
N THR A 219 -12.48 -11.02 4.65
CA THR A 219 -11.10 -10.82 4.19
C THR A 219 -11.07 -9.94 2.94
N PHE A 220 -12.00 -10.14 2.01
CA PHE A 220 -12.11 -9.32 0.81
C PHE A 220 -12.42 -7.85 1.16
N VAL A 221 -13.39 -7.59 2.04
CA VAL A 221 -13.71 -6.22 2.49
C VAL A 221 -12.52 -5.59 3.21
N GLU A 222 -11.90 -6.32 4.13
CA GLU A 222 -10.76 -5.81 4.91
C GLU A 222 -9.55 -5.48 4.05
N ARG A 223 -9.24 -6.30 3.06
CA ARG A 223 -8.02 -6.14 2.24
C ARG A 223 -8.25 -5.30 0.99
N VAL A 224 -9.27 -5.64 0.21
CA VAL A 224 -9.54 -4.96 -1.07
C VAL A 224 -10.21 -3.61 -0.89
N VAL A 225 -11.07 -3.46 0.13
CA VAL A 225 -11.72 -2.16 0.38
C VAL A 225 -10.91 -1.36 1.38
N LEU A 226 -10.81 -1.82 2.62
CA LEU A 226 -10.20 -1.02 3.70
C LEU A 226 -8.69 -0.89 3.52
N GLY A 227 -7.97 -1.99 3.31
CA GLY A 227 -6.52 -2.00 3.10
C GLY A 227 -6.11 -1.10 1.94
N GLN A 228 -6.75 -1.26 0.78
CA GLN A 228 -6.47 -0.44 -0.39
C GLN A 228 -6.79 1.05 -0.17
N LEU A 229 -7.89 1.39 0.50
CA LEU A 229 -8.17 2.79 0.89
C LEU A 229 -7.10 3.34 1.83
N GLY A 230 -6.59 2.51 2.75
CA GLY A 230 -5.43 2.80 3.59
C GLY A 230 -4.22 3.21 2.77
N HIS A 231 -3.73 2.34 1.89
CA HIS A 231 -2.58 2.62 1.00
C HIS A 231 -2.78 3.88 0.17
N LEU A 232 -3.96 4.06 -0.43
CA LEU A 232 -4.25 5.23 -1.25
C LEU A 232 -4.26 6.53 -0.45
N SER A 233 -4.78 6.49 0.77
CA SER A 233 -4.85 7.67 1.63
C SER A 233 -3.45 8.14 2.05
N VAL A 234 -2.59 7.23 2.51
CA VAL A 234 -1.23 7.57 2.95
C VAL A 234 -0.32 7.96 1.77
N ALA A 235 -0.46 7.29 0.62
CA ALA A 235 0.26 7.67 -0.60
C ALA A 235 -0.17 9.05 -1.10
N CYS A 236 -1.47 9.35 -1.10
CA CYS A 236 -1.99 10.67 -1.48
C CYS A 236 -1.46 11.77 -0.55
N LEU A 237 -1.37 11.48 0.76
CA LEU A 237 -0.80 12.40 1.74
C LEU A 237 0.66 12.74 1.40
N THR A 238 1.46 11.72 1.06
CA THR A 238 2.84 11.88 0.59
C THR A 238 2.92 12.78 -0.65
N ALA A 239 2.09 12.54 -1.68
CA ALA A 239 2.12 13.38 -2.88
C ALA A 239 1.70 14.82 -2.62
N LEU A 240 0.66 15.06 -1.81
CA LEU A 240 0.21 16.43 -1.54
C LEU A 240 1.26 17.26 -0.80
N ARG A 241 1.94 16.64 0.16
CA ARG A 241 3.02 17.30 0.91
C ARG A 241 4.26 17.50 0.03
N ALA A 242 4.55 16.56 -0.88
CA ALA A 242 5.59 16.76 -1.88
C ALA A 242 5.24 17.88 -2.88
N THR A 243 3.98 17.98 -3.31
CA THR A 243 3.51 19.07 -4.17
C THR A 243 3.70 20.41 -3.49
N ARG A 244 3.28 20.53 -2.22
CA ARG A 244 3.49 21.75 -1.43
C ARG A 244 4.97 22.13 -1.33
N ARG A 245 5.84 21.16 -1.05
CA ARG A 245 7.29 21.39 -0.99
C ARG A 245 7.87 21.86 -2.32
N ASP A 246 7.59 21.13 -3.40
CA ASP A 246 8.27 21.33 -4.67
C ASP A 246 7.66 22.44 -5.52
N TYR A 247 6.37 22.75 -5.35
CA TYR A 247 5.65 23.71 -6.17
C TYR A 247 5.16 24.96 -5.44
N HIS A 248 4.96 24.90 -4.12
CA HIS A 248 4.38 26.00 -3.34
C HIS A 248 5.41 26.67 -2.41
N GLY A 249 6.66 26.16 -2.36
CA GLY A 249 7.76 26.75 -1.60
C GLY A 249 7.76 26.39 -0.10
N ASP A 250 6.93 25.43 0.32
CA ASP A 250 6.93 25.01 1.73
C ASP A 250 8.25 24.31 2.10
N SER A 251 8.88 24.74 3.20
CA SER A 251 10.13 24.17 3.71
C SER A 251 9.90 22.83 4.44
N LEU A 252 9.46 21.80 3.69
CA LEU A 252 9.27 20.44 4.19
C LEU A 252 10.49 19.57 3.84
N GLY A 253 11.20 19.07 4.86
CA GLY A 253 12.21 18.01 4.66
C GLY A 253 11.59 16.68 4.21
N LEU A 254 12.42 15.66 3.94
CA LEU A 254 11.94 14.32 3.55
C LEU A 254 10.94 13.76 4.58
N TRP A 255 11.28 13.79 5.87
CA TRP A 255 10.39 13.37 6.96
C TRP A 255 9.12 14.22 7.05
N GLY A 256 9.23 15.51 6.71
CA GLY A 256 8.06 16.37 6.56
C GLY A 256 7.13 15.94 5.44
N VAL A 257 7.58 15.17 4.45
CA VAL A 257 6.76 14.64 3.34
C VAL A 257 6.24 13.24 3.65
N ILE A 258 7.12 12.28 3.97
CA ILE A 258 6.75 10.86 4.11
C ILE A 258 6.43 10.44 5.54
N GLY A 259 6.90 11.18 6.56
CA GLY A 259 6.77 10.79 7.97
C GLY A 259 5.33 10.52 8.40
N PRO A 260 4.34 11.40 8.08
CA PRO A 260 2.95 11.12 8.39
C PRO A 260 2.41 9.82 7.76
N ALA A 261 2.80 9.52 6.52
CA ALA A 261 2.39 8.30 5.84
C ALA A 261 2.96 7.05 6.54
N ILE A 262 4.25 7.10 6.92
CA ILE A 262 4.91 6.04 7.69
C ILE A 262 4.21 5.82 9.03
N CYS A 263 3.87 6.89 9.76
CA CYS A 263 3.16 6.77 11.02
C CYS A 263 1.78 6.13 10.84
N PHE A 264 0.95 6.63 9.91
CA PHE A 264 -0.39 6.06 9.70
C PHE A 264 -0.33 4.60 9.25
N HIS A 265 0.58 4.26 8.33
CA HIS A 265 0.75 2.89 7.86
C HIS A 265 1.28 1.98 8.97
N GLY A 266 2.32 2.41 9.70
CA GLY A 266 2.87 1.66 10.82
C GLY A 266 1.86 1.42 11.93
N THR A 267 1.08 2.44 12.32
CA THR A 267 0.02 2.31 13.34
C THR A 267 -1.10 1.37 12.87
N TYR A 268 -1.48 1.43 11.59
CA TYR A 268 -2.43 0.49 11.00
C TYR A 268 -1.97 -0.96 11.15
N ASN A 269 -0.74 -1.26 10.72
CA ASN A 269 -0.19 -2.60 10.85
C ASN A 269 0.03 -3.00 12.31
N PHE A 270 0.45 -2.08 13.17
CA PHE A 270 0.65 -2.34 14.59
C PHE A 270 -0.66 -2.71 15.30
N ALA A 271 -1.78 -2.03 14.99
CA ALA A 271 -3.08 -2.38 15.55
C ALA A 271 -3.51 -3.80 15.14
N LEU A 272 -3.28 -4.18 13.88
CA LEU A 272 -3.52 -5.53 13.37
C LEU A 272 -2.68 -6.57 14.12
N MET A 273 -1.36 -6.36 14.21
CA MET A 273 -0.46 -7.27 14.92
C MET A 273 -0.79 -7.35 16.41
N SER A 274 -1.19 -6.25 17.03
CA SER A 274 -1.57 -6.20 18.44
C SER A 274 -2.80 -7.07 18.71
N ALA A 275 -3.81 -6.99 17.87
CA ALA A 275 -5.01 -7.81 18.04
C ALA A 275 -4.74 -9.30 17.81
N SER A 276 -3.86 -9.63 16.85
CA SER A 276 -3.41 -11.01 16.67
C SER A 276 -2.67 -11.51 17.93
N ALA A 277 -1.74 -10.70 18.46
CA ALA A 277 -1.00 -11.02 19.68
C ALA A 277 -1.89 -11.15 20.93
N MET A 278 -2.96 -10.35 21.03
CA MET A 278 -3.95 -10.46 22.10
C MET A 278 -4.77 -11.77 22.04
N GLU A 279 -4.79 -12.46 20.90
CA GLU A 279 -5.31 -13.83 20.77
C GLU A 279 -4.24 -14.91 20.98
N GLY A 280 -3.06 -14.54 21.49
CA GLY A 280 -1.95 -15.45 21.71
C GLY A 280 -1.17 -15.81 20.44
N ASN A 281 -1.28 -15.00 19.38
CA ASN A 281 -0.57 -15.28 18.12
C ASN A 281 0.77 -14.53 17.99
N VAL A 282 1.77 -15.24 17.46
CA VAL A 282 3.01 -14.67 16.95
C VAL A 282 2.89 -14.51 15.44
N GLY A 283 3.18 -13.33 14.90
CA GLY A 283 2.91 -13.06 13.49
C GLY A 283 1.44 -12.72 13.22
N TRP A 284 1.07 -12.57 11.94
CA TRP A 284 -0.30 -12.27 11.54
C TRP A 284 -1.11 -13.56 11.36
N ILE A 285 -2.00 -13.82 12.31
CA ILE A 285 -3.14 -14.74 12.16
C ILE A 285 -4.41 -13.93 12.35
N HIS A 286 -5.36 -14.04 11.43
CA HIS A 286 -6.60 -13.28 11.48
C HIS A 286 -7.36 -13.61 12.79
N PRO A 287 -7.71 -12.60 13.61
CA PRO A 287 -8.45 -12.82 14.84
C PRO A 287 -9.79 -13.51 14.58
N ASN A 288 -10.10 -14.57 15.32
CA ASN A 288 -11.37 -15.29 15.16
C ASN A 288 -12.43 -14.85 16.19
N GLY A 289 -12.03 -14.17 17.26
CA GLY A 289 -12.95 -13.68 18.29
C GLY A 289 -13.72 -12.44 17.83
N LEU A 290 -15.05 -12.50 17.84
CA LEU A 290 -15.93 -11.39 17.42
C LEU A 290 -15.52 -10.04 18.05
N ARG A 291 -15.20 -10.04 19.35
CA ARG A 291 -14.75 -8.85 20.08
C ARG A 291 -13.50 -8.23 19.45
N ASN A 292 -12.48 -9.04 19.18
CA ASN A 292 -11.21 -8.56 18.66
C ASN A 292 -11.34 -8.15 17.19
N SER A 293 -12.07 -8.92 16.37
CA SER A 293 -12.35 -8.55 14.98
C SER A 293 -13.08 -7.22 14.87
N VAL A 294 -14.14 -7.00 15.68
CA VAL A 294 -14.89 -5.73 15.69
C VAL A 294 -14.02 -4.56 16.17
N LEU A 295 -13.23 -4.77 17.22
CA LEU A 295 -12.31 -3.77 17.75
C LEU A 295 -11.26 -3.35 16.71
N VAL A 296 -10.66 -4.33 16.04
CA VAL A 296 -9.69 -4.09 14.95
C VAL A 296 -10.33 -3.33 13.81
N LEU A 297 -11.49 -3.79 13.32
CA LEU A 297 -12.21 -3.13 12.23
C LEU A 297 -12.55 -1.68 12.57
N GLY A 298 -12.98 -1.42 13.80
CA GLY A 298 -13.25 -0.08 14.30
C GLY A 298 -12.00 0.80 14.33
N MET A 299 -10.90 0.30 14.90
CA MET A 299 -9.62 1.02 14.95
C MET A 299 -9.07 1.31 13.55
N VAL A 300 -9.03 0.29 12.69
CA VAL A 300 -8.60 0.38 11.30
C VAL A 300 -9.41 1.42 10.54
N SER A 301 -10.75 1.33 10.60
CA SER A 301 -11.64 2.24 9.90
C SER A 301 -11.48 3.67 10.43
N GLY A 302 -11.32 3.84 11.75
CA GLY A 302 -11.02 5.13 12.36
C GLY A 302 -9.70 5.73 11.87
N MET A 303 -8.63 4.94 11.81
CA MET A 303 -7.33 5.38 11.28
C MET A 303 -7.38 5.77 9.82
N ILE A 304 -8.08 4.99 8.97
CA ILE A 304 -8.32 5.34 7.57
C ILE A 304 -9.11 6.66 7.49
N GLY A 305 -10.14 6.82 8.31
CA GLY A 305 -10.92 8.06 8.40
C GLY A 305 -10.04 9.27 8.76
N LEU A 306 -9.14 9.13 9.73
CA LEU A 306 -8.17 10.16 10.11
C LEU A 306 -7.17 10.46 8.98
N ALA A 307 -6.66 9.43 8.30
CA ALA A 307 -5.75 9.60 7.16
C ALA A 307 -6.45 10.35 6.01
N VAL A 308 -7.70 9.99 5.68
CA VAL A 308 -8.53 10.70 4.69
C VAL A 308 -8.79 12.14 5.11
N GLN A 309 -9.10 12.39 6.39
CA GLN A 309 -9.26 13.75 6.90
C GLN A 309 -7.97 14.57 6.74
N LYS A 310 -6.80 13.98 6.99
CA LYS A 310 -5.51 14.64 6.76
C LYS A 310 -5.25 14.91 5.28
N VAL A 311 -5.57 13.96 4.39
CA VAL A 311 -5.52 14.17 2.94
C VAL A 311 -6.41 15.36 2.54
N GLN A 312 -7.64 15.45 3.07
CA GLN A 312 -8.53 16.58 2.78
C GLN A 312 -7.96 17.90 3.28
N GLN A 313 -7.37 17.94 4.48
CA GLN A 313 -6.71 19.14 5.02
C GLN A 313 -5.55 19.59 4.12
N GLU A 314 -4.69 18.66 3.69
CA GLU A 314 -3.58 18.96 2.79
C GLU A 314 -4.06 19.38 1.39
N TRP A 315 -5.13 18.75 0.89
CA TRP A 315 -5.74 19.12 -0.38
C TRP A 315 -6.28 20.55 -0.38
N ARG A 316 -6.94 20.98 0.70
CA ARG A 316 -7.43 22.37 0.85
C ARG A 316 -6.28 23.39 0.81
N LYS A 317 -5.13 23.08 1.43
CA LYS A 317 -3.95 23.94 1.36
C LYS A 317 -3.44 24.08 -0.07
N VAL A 318 -3.42 22.96 -0.82
CA VAL A 318 -3.03 22.98 -2.23
C VAL A 318 -4.00 23.82 -3.07
N GLN A 319 -5.30 23.67 -2.87
CA GLN A 319 -6.31 24.46 -3.58
C GLN A 319 -6.26 25.95 -3.24
N LYS A 320 -6.04 26.30 -1.97
CA LYS A 320 -5.91 27.70 -1.54
C LYS A 320 -4.76 28.39 -2.28
N TYR A 321 -3.59 27.75 -2.33
CA TYR A 321 -2.42 28.28 -3.05
C TYR A 321 -2.72 28.49 -4.53
N GLU A 322 -3.36 27.51 -5.19
CA GLU A 322 -3.75 27.62 -6.61
C GLU A 322 -4.69 28.79 -6.87
N HIS A 323 -5.66 29.03 -5.98
CA HIS A 323 -6.62 30.13 -6.10
C HIS A 323 -6.00 31.51 -5.90
N GLU A 324 -5.06 31.62 -4.96
CA GLU A 324 -4.33 32.88 -4.71
C GLU A 324 -3.47 33.24 -5.92
N HIS A 325 -2.72 32.27 -6.47
CA HIS A 325 -1.80 32.54 -7.58
C HIS A 325 -2.48 32.59 -8.95
N SER A 326 -3.71 32.08 -9.10
CA SER A 326 -4.49 32.30 -10.32
C SER A 326 -4.98 33.74 -10.45
N LYS A 327 -5.27 34.40 -9.31
CA LYS A 327 -5.73 35.80 -9.30
C LYS A 327 -4.61 36.79 -9.60
N ASP A 328 -3.42 36.52 -9.10
CA ASP A 328 -2.26 37.38 -9.34
C ASP A 328 -1.79 37.35 -10.81
N GLY A 329 -2.09 36.28 -11.55
CA GLY A 329 -1.83 36.19 -12.98
C GLY A 329 -2.89 36.89 -13.86
N GLU A 330 -4.08 37.18 -13.32
CA GLU A 330 -5.12 37.96 -14.00
C GLU A 330 -4.98 39.47 -13.76
N SER A 331 -4.42 39.90 -12.62
CA SER A 331 -4.15 41.32 -12.32
C SER A 331 -2.91 41.88 -13.03
N GLN A 332 -2.12 41.04 -13.70
CA GLN A 332 -0.95 41.43 -14.50
C GLN A 332 -1.20 41.41 -16.03
N LYS A 333 -2.44 41.21 -16.47
CA LYS A 333 -2.86 41.33 -17.87
C LYS A 333 -3.70 42.58 -18.08
#